data_AF-A4N5I9-F1
#
_entry.id   AF-A4N5I9-F1
#
_cell.length_a   1.000
_cell.length_b   1.000
_cell.length_c   1.000
_cell.angle_alpha   90.00
_cell.angle_beta   90.00
_cell.angle_gamma   90.00
#
_symmetry.space_group_name_H-M   'P 1'
#
loop_
_entity.id
_entity.type
_entity.pdbx_description
1 polymer ?
#
loop_
_entity_poly.entity_id
_entity_poly.type
_entity_poly.pdbx_seq_one_letter_code
_entity_poly.pdbx_strand_id
1 'polypeptide(L)' 'MRIVLEMAQNEWARMKANDSKECRNCHNVDRMNFNDQRSVAARMHQKMKTEGKTCIDCHKGIAHQLPDMSGVESGFKDEK' A
#
# COMPACT_ATOMS: atom_id res chain seq x y z
N MET A 1 -10.54 15.47 -15.29
CA MET A 1 -11.15 14.27 -14.67
C MET A 1 -10.71 14.18 -13.21
N ARG A 2 -11.36 14.94 -12.31
CA ARG A 2 -10.98 15.04 -10.87
C ARG A 2 -11.65 13.99 -9.96
N ILE A 3 -12.85 13.53 -10.33
CA ILE A 3 -13.68 12.62 -9.51
C ILE A 3 -12.98 11.26 -9.28
N VAL A 4 -12.25 10.75 -10.27
CA VAL A 4 -11.56 9.45 -10.15
C VAL A 4 -10.47 9.48 -9.07
N LEU A 5 -9.71 10.58 -8.99
CA LEU A 5 -8.68 10.74 -7.97
C LEU A 5 -9.29 10.88 -6.58
N GLU A 6 -10.36 11.67 -6.44
CA GLU A 6 -11.07 11.83 -5.17
C GLU A 6 -11.61 10.49 -4.66
N MET A 7 -12.27 9.72 -5.53
CA MET A 7 -12.73 8.37 -5.17
C MET A 7 -11.56 7.47 -4.76
N ALA A 8 -10.47 7.45 -5.54
CA ALA A 8 -9.30 6.66 -5.20
C ALA A 8 -8.70 7.04 -3.83
N GLN A 9 -8.61 8.34 -3.52
CA GLN A 9 -8.12 8.84 -2.23
C GLN A 9 -9.02 8.43 -1.07
N ASN A 10 -10.34 8.49 -1.22
CA ASN A 10 -11.29 8.03 -0.21
C ASN A 10 -11.12 6.53 0.08
N GLU A 11 -10.96 5.73 -0.98
CA GLU A 11 -10.72 4.29 -0.87
C GLU A 11 -9.38 3.98 -0.19
N TRP A 12 -8.31 4.68 -0.58
CA TRP A 12 -6.99 4.52 0.05
C TRP A 12 -7.01 4.94 1.52
N ALA A 13 -7.70 6.03 1.86
CA ALA A 13 -7.85 6.48 3.24
C ALA A 13 -8.59 5.43 4.08
N ARG A 14 -9.67 4.83 3.55
CA ARG A 14 -10.39 3.76 4.23
C ARG A 14 -9.52 2.52 4.45
N MET A 15 -8.82 2.06 3.41
CA MET A 15 -7.92 0.91 3.49
C MET A 15 -6.70 1.16 4.39
N LYS A 16 -6.25 2.42 4.53
CA LYS A 16 -5.17 2.75 5.46
C LYS A 16 -5.69 2.76 6.90
N ALA A 17 -6.82 3.42 7.13
CA ALA A 17 -7.42 3.55 8.46
C ALA A 17 -7.82 2.22 9.10
N ASN A 18 -8.11 1.20 8.28
CA ASN A 18 -8.48 -0.13 8.75
C ASN A 18 -7.33 -1.16 8.71
N ASP A 19 -6.07 -0.73 8.50
CA ASP A 19 -4.89 -1.59 8.31
C ASP A 19 -5.02 -2.59 7.15
N SER A 20 -5.68 -2.17 6.07
CA SER A 20 -5.86 -2.95 4.84
C SER A 20 -6.44 -4.33 5.10
N LYS A 21 -7.48 -4.41 5.95
CA LYS A 21 -8.20 -5.66 6.29
C LYS A 21 -8.61 -6.46 5.05
N GLU A 22 -9.00 -5.77 3.99
CA GLU A 22 -9.35 -6.36 2.70
C GLU A 22 -8.21 -7.20 2.11
N CYS A 23 -6.95 -6.77 2.28
CA CYS A 23 -5.78 -7.52 1.90
C CYS A 23 -5.44 -8.60 2.94
N ARG A 24 -5.44 -8.21 4.22
CA ARG A 24 -4.93 -9.05 5.33
C ARG A 24 -5.80 -10.24 5.69
N ASN A 25 -7.10 -10.19 5.34
CA ASN A 25 -7.99 -11.33 5.49
C ASN A 25 -7.53 -12.54 4.68
N CYS A 26 -6.79 -12.33 3.59
CA CYS A 26 -6.22 -13.40 2.76
C CYS A 26 -4.69 -13.44 2.81
N HIS A 27 -4.01 -12.31 3.03
CA HIS A 27 -2.55 -12.20 3.05
C HIS A 27 -2.00 -11.94 4.45
N ASN A 28 -1.31 -12.92 5.02
CA ASN A 28 -0.61 -12.74 6.28
C ASN A 28 0.87 -12.42 6.05
N VAL A 29 1.27 -11.20 6.39
CA VAL A 29 2.65 -10.70 6.25
C VAL A 29 3.64 -11.53 7.08
N ASP A 30 3.23 -12.04 8.24
CA ASP A 30 4.09 -12.86 9.09
C ASP A 30 4.35 -14.25 8.52
N ARG A 31 3.52 -14.67 7.56
CA ARG A 31 3.65 -15.96 6.86
C ARG A 31 4.20 -15.82 5.44
N MET A 32 4.53 -14.61 5.00
CA MET A 32 5.18 -14.40 3.71
C MET A 32 6.60 -14.95 3.75
N ASN A 33 6.96 -15.79 2.78
CA ASN A 33 8.36 -16.17 2.56
C ASN A 33 9.06 -15.07 1.76
N PHE A 34 9.97 -14.33 2.40
CA PHE A 34 10.70 -13.24 1.74
C PHE A 34 11.75 -13.74 0.74
N ASN A 35 12.21 -14.99 0.84
CA ASN A 35 13.16 -15.56 -0.11
C ASN A 35 12.55 -15.80 -1.50
N ASP A 36 11.22 -15.96 -1.58
CA ASP A 36 10.51 -16.16 -2.84
C ASP A 36 10.18 -14.83 -3.53
N GLN A 37 10.50 -13.70 -2.90
CA GLN A 37 10.21 -12.37 -3.41
C GLN A 37 11.43 -11.78 -4.10
N ARG A 38 11.21 -10.85 -5.04
CA ARG A 38 12.30 -10.00 -5.55
C ARG A 38 12.92 -9.24 -4.39
N SER A 39 14.25 -9.06 -4.43
CA SER A 39 15.03 -8.42 -3.35
C SER A 39 14.45 -7.10 -2.85
N VAL A 40 13.95 -6.26 -3.76
CA VAL A 40 13.30 -4.99 -3.40
C VAL A 40 12.01 -5.24 -2.62
N ALA A 41 11.15 -6.13 -3.07
CA ALA A 41 9.88 -6.43 -2.40
C ALA A 41 10.11 -7.02 -1.00
N ALA A 42 11.07 -7.96 -0.87
CA ALA A 42 11.47 -8.53 0.41
C ALA A 42 11.89 -7.44 1.41
N ARG A 43 12.77 -6.52 0.97
CA ARG A 43 13.22 -5.39 1.78
C ARG A 43 12.06 -4.47 2.19
N MET A 44 11.14 -4.16 1.27
CA MET A 44 10.01 -3.27 1.57
C MET A 44 9.00 -3.93 2.51
N HIS A 45 8.69 -5.21 2.34
CA HIS A 45 7.83 -5.94 3.27
C HIS A 45 8.45 -6.10 4.66
N GLN A 46 9.77 -6.18 4.76
CA GLN A 46 10.47 -6.14 6.04
C GLN A 46 10.40 -4.76 6.69
N LYS A 47 10.64 -3.69 5.92
CA LYS A 47 10.53 -2.28 6.36
C LYS A 47 9.10 -1.94 6.83
N MET A 48 8.07 -2.50 6.18
CA MET A 48 6.67 -2.32 6.56
C MET A 48 6.40 -2.74 8.02
N LYS A 49 7.04 -3.81 8.51
CA LYS A 49 6.84 -4.28 9.90
C LYS A 49 7.36 -3.28 10.93
N THR A 50 8.40 -2.52 10.62
CA THR A 50 9.02 -1.57 11.54
C THR A 50 8.42 -0.17 11.46
N GLU A 51 7.75 0.16 10.34
CA GLU A 51 7.29 1.53 10.05
C GLU A 51 5.78 1.72 10.11
N GLY A 52 5.04 0.70 10.57
CA GLY A 52 3.58 0.79 10.71
C GLY A 52 2.85 1.07 9.39
N LYS A 53 3.48 0.76 8.25
CA LYS A 53 2.88 0.94 6.93
C LYS A 53 1.86 -0.18 6.66
N THR A 54 0.85 0.15 5.88
CA THR A 54 -0.23 -0.75 5.46
C THR A 54 -0.01 -1.20 4.01
N CYS A 55 -0.76 -2.21 3.56
CA CYS A 55 -0.64 -2.71 2.18
C CYS A 55 -0.88 -1.58 1.16
N ILE A 56 -1.88 -0.73 1.42
CA ILE A 56 -2.27 0.34 0.49
C ILE A 56 -1.31 1.54 0.45
N ASP A 57 -0.39 1.67 1.41
CA ASP A 57 0.66 2.70 1.34
C ASP A 57 1.59 2.46 0.13
N CYS A 58 1.73 1.19 -0.28
CA CYS A 58 2.62 0.75 -1.36
C CYS A 58 1.83 0.33 -2.61
N HIS A 59 0.75 -0.41 -2.40
CA HIS A 59 0.05 -1.17 -3.44
C HIS A 59 -1.20 -0.47 -3.98
N LYS A 60 -1.07 0.83 -4.26
CA LYS A 60 -2.13 1.58 -4.97
C LYS A 60 -2.21 1.08 -6.41
N GLY A 61 -3.42 0.81 -6.87
CA GLY A 61 -3.68 0.38 -8.25
C GLY A 61 -3.47 -1.11 -8.53
N ILE A 62 -3.51 -1.97 -7.50
CA ILE A 62 -3.51 -3.44 -7.71
C ILE A 62 -4.76 -3.89 -8.50
N ALA A 63 -5.94 -3.43 -8.08
CA ALA A 63 -7.21 -3.91 -8.64
C ALA A 63 -7.72 -3.04 -9.80
N HIS A 64 -7.30 -1.78 -9.86
CA HIS A 64 -7.81 -0.79 -10.80
C HIS A 64 -6.67 0.08 -11.33
N GLN A 65 -6.85 0.65 -12.52
CA GLN A 65 -5.94 1.65 -13.06
C GLN A 65 -5.80 2.81 -12.07
N LEU A 66 -4.57 3.26 -11.82
CA LEU A 66 -4.34 4.48 -11.05
C LEU A 66 -4.96 5.70 -11.76
N PRO A 67 -5.52 6.65 -11.02
CA PRO A 67 -5.88 7.96 -11.56
C PRO A 67 -4.62 8.72 -11.99
N ASP A 68 -4.81 9.93 -12.52
CA ASP A 68 -3.70 10.88 -12.63
C ASP A 68 -3.09 11.13 -11.24
N MET A 69 -1.85 10.70 -11.06
CA MET A 69 -1.10 10.78 -9.81
C MET A 69 -0.32 12.09 -9.68
N SER A 70 -0.45 13.02 -10.63
CA SER A 70 0.24 14.31 -10.60
C SER A 70 -0.11 15.06 -9.31
N GLY A 71 0.91 15.38 -8.50
CA GLY A 71 0.74 16.06 -7.21
C GLY A 71 0.28 15.16 -6.05
N VAL A 72 0.12 13.85 -6.26
CA VAL A 72 -0.18 12.88 -5.19
C VAL A 72 1.13 12.41 -4.55
N GLU A 73 1.25 12.57 -3.24
CA GLU A 73 2.45 12.16 -2.54
C GLU A 73 2.60 10.63 -2.45
N SER A 74 3.85 10.16 -2.51
CA SER A 74 4.20 8.76 -2.29
C SER A 74 3.99 8.38 -0.82
N GLY A 75 3.43 7.19 -0.56
CA GLY A 75 3.28 6.63 0.78
C GLY A 75 4.60 6.22 1.45
N PHE A 76 5.71 6.24 0.68
CA PHE A 76 7.06 5.85 1.09
C PHE A 76 7.96 7.01 1.51
N LYS A 77 7.42 8.17 1.88
CA LYS A 77 8.26 9.17 2.54
C LYS A 77 8.65 8.63 3.92
N ASP A 78 9.94 8.72 4.23
CA ASP A 78 10.44 8.47 5.58
C ASP A 78 9.81 9.56 6.47
N GLU A 79 8.91 9.14 7.36
CA GLU A 79 8.38 9.99 8.42
C GLU A 79 9.51 10.12 9.45
N LYS A 80 10.33 11.17 9.31
CA LYS A 80 11.31 11.56 10.33
C LYS A 80 10.64 12.11 11.57
#